data_AF-A0A0J0YDG9-F1
#
_entry.id   AF-A0A0J0YDG9-F1
#
_cell.length_a   1.000
_cell.length_b   1.000
_cell.length_c   1.000
_cell.angle_alpha   90.00
_cell.angle_beta   90.00
_cell.angle_gamma   90.00
#
_symmetry.space_group_name_H-M   'P 1'
#
loop_
_entity.id
_entity.type
_entity.pdbx_description
1 polymer ?
#
loop_
_entity_poly.entity_id
_entity_poly.type
_entity_poly.pdbx_seq_one_letter_code
_entity_poly.pdbx_strand_id
1 'polypeptide(L)'
;MKKYIKYFVFLFALLAMSCQKEDYAFGAIDTPTNLKITAEIVGKTAEMPYGDGSGKVNFKATADKVISYKYVFSDGGSENAPNGISEKRFNTTGINKYTVTVIAYGRGGVATNITMEVEVFSDFKDEQAVQFLTAGTSKKWYWAAAEVGHLGVGPNDDNVDKNWIPDYYKATPFEKAGSPTSSCLYENVLTFSLVDGQLKYQLDNGGATFFNAAFEAIGGGSSGSDACLAYDASGIKSVLLGPSESVVMKNPKHAEQTRGTMLNFSDGGFMGYYIGQSSYEILSITENRMTVRAVMGGNTALAWYHTFTTTPPNQNPTTDYTNLVWFDEFNTDGAPDPSKWVYDLGNGDNGWGNSEKQNYTNAASNVVVQGGNLKITAKKEASGGFNYSSARLKSEGKFDFTYGKVEVRAKLPIGGGTWPAIWMLGANYATNAWPACGEIDIMEHVGNSQNLIHGTLHYPGRSGGNANTGSKTIPNVSTEFHVYKAIWSPASVKIYVDTELIHSVPNDATLPFNKDFFLILNVAMGGTFGGAIDSAFSQSAMEIDYVRVYQ
;
A
#
# COMPACT_ATOMS: atom_id res chain seq x y z
N MET A 1 47.25 -10.96 76.36
CA MET A 1 46.33 -11.36 75.27
C MET A 1 46.65 -12.78 74.76
N LYS A 2 46.47 -13.81 75.60
CA LYS A 2 46.95 -15.19 75.35
C LYS A 2 45.84 -16.26 75.34
N LYS A 3 44.57 -15.89 75.09
CA LYS A 3 43.44 -16.84 75.12
C LYS A 3 42.50 -16.84 73.88
N TYR A 4 42.76 -16.06 72.83
CA TYR A 4 41.88 -16.03 71.64
C TYR A 4 42.52 -16.55 70.34
N ILE A 5 43.80 -16.91 70.34
CA ILE A 5 44.51 -17.37 69.13
C ILE A 5 44.19 -18.84 68.77
N LYS A 6 43.77 -19.67 69.73
CA LYS A 6 43.46 -21.09 69.46
C LYS A 6 42.08 -21.32 68.83
N TYR A 7 41.14 -20.38 68.97
CA TYR A 7 39.82 -20.50 68.34
C TYR A 7 39.77 -19.88 66.93
N PHE A 8 40.71 -18.99 66.59
CA PHE A 8 40.81 -18.44 65.24
C PHE A 8 41.44 -19.42 64.23
N VAL A 9 42.29 -20.35 64.69
CA VAL A 9 42.91 -21.37 63.82
C VAL A 9 41.97 -22.56 63.56
N PHE A 10 41.02 -22.84 64.45
CA PHE A 10 40.04 -23.91 64.26
C PHE A 10 38.83 -23.49 63.41
N LEU A 11 38.48 -22.18 63.40
CA LEU A 11 37.41 -21.65 62.56
C LEU A 11 37.87 -21.41 61.10
N PHE A 12 39.17 -21.20 60.86
CA PHE A 12 39.72 -21.05 59.51
C PHE A 12 40.02 -22.41 58.82
N ALA A 13 40.13 -23.49 59.58
CA ALA A 13 40.31 -24.84 59.05
C ALA A 13 39.00 -25.53 58.63
N LEU A 14 37.84 -24.97 59.00
CA LEU A 14 36.50 -25.50 58.70
C LEU A 14 35.78 -24.78 57.54
N LEU A 15 36.41 -23.77 56.93
CA LEU A 15 35.92 -23.05 55.74
C LEU A 15 36.66 -23.45 54.45
N ALA A 16 37.55 -24.44 54.50
CA ALA A 16 38.32 -24.94 53.36
C ALA A 16 37.74 -26.22 52.74
N MET A 17 36.46 -26.52 52.95
CA MET A 17 35.76 -27.57 52.22
C MET A 17 34.57 -27.00 51.46
N SER A 18 34.55 -27.32 50.17
CA SER A 18 33.51 -27.01 49.18
C SER A 18 33.65 -25.69 48.42
N CYS A 19 34.74 -25.57 47.67
CA CYS A 19 34.57 -25.35 46.24
C CYS A 19 35.00 -26.63 45.55
N GLN A 20 34.11 -27.63 45.45
CA GLN A 20 34.27 -28.61 44.39
C GLN A 20 34.04 -27.84 43.10
N LYS A 21 35.14 -27.51 42.41
CA LYS A 21 35.09 -27.22 40.99
C LYS A 21 34.56 -28.50 40.37
N GLU A 22 33.32 -28.51 39.89
CA GLU A 22 32.84 -29.61 39.06
C GLU A 22 33.71 -29.61 37.81
N ASP A 23 34.77 -30.42 37.83
CA ASP A 23 35.53 -30.73 36.63
C ASP A 23 34.60 -31.56 35.76
N TYR A 24 33.90 -30.89 34.84
CA TYR A 24 33.20 -31.53 33.74
C TYR A 24 34.25 -32.20 32.85
N ALA A 25 34.62 -33.43 33.18
CA ALA A 25 35.38 -34.27 32.28
C ALA A 25 34.46 -34.59 31.10
N PHE A 26 34.81 -34.11 29.90
CA PHE A 26 34.22 -34.67 28.69
C PHE A 26 34.47 -36.18 28.74
N GLY A 27 33.39 -36.98 28.64
CA GLY A 27 33.54 -38.42 28.40
C GLY A 27 34.41 -38.67 27.17
N ALA A 28 34.84 -39.91 26.95
CA ALA A 28 35.73 -40.25 25.84
C ALA A 28 35.26 -39.61 24.52
N ILE A 29 36.18 -38.88 23.87
CA ILE A 29 35.95 -38.29 22.55
C ILE A 29 35.79 -39.46 21.57
N ASP A 30 34.63 -39.53 20.95
CA ASP A 30 34.23 -40.66 20.13
C ASP A 30 34.07 -40.19 18.68
N THR A 31 35.16 -40.27 17.91
CA THR A 31 35.13 -39.95 16.48
C THR A 31 34.27 -40.98 15.74
N PRO A 32 33.28 -40.56 14.93
CA PRO A 32 32.48 -41.50 14.15
C PRO A 32 33.33 -42.30 13.17
N THR A 33 33.10 -43.61 13.11
CA THR A 33 33.81 -44.54 12.22
C THR A 33 32.83 -45.32 11.34
N ASN A 34 33.34 -45.98 10.29
CA ASN A 34 32.53 -46.81 9.38
C ASN A 34 31.36 -46.05 8.75
N LEU A 35 31.56 -44.76 8.45
CA LEU A 35 30.57 -43.92 7.78
C LEU A 35 30.28 -44.47 6.37
N LYS A 36 29.02 -44.83 6.13
CA LYS A 36 28.48 -45.28 4.85
C LYS A 36 27.31 -44.41 4.47
N ILE A 37 27.13 -44.24 3.16
CA ILE A 37 26.02 -43.50 2.58
C ILE A 37 25.42 -44.31 1.42
N THR A 38 24.10 -44.31 1.33
CA THR A 38 23.36 -44.82 0.18
C THR A 38 22.40 -43.75 -0.32
N ALA A 39 22.22 -43.69 -1.64
CA ALA A 39 21.24 -42.83 -2.29
C ALA A 39 20.33 -43.69 -3.19
N GLU A 40 19.02 -43.52 -3.02
CA GLU A 40 17.99 -44.15 -3.82
C GLU A 40 17.25 -43.07 -4.60
N ILE A 41 17.45 -43.02 -5.92
CA ILE A 41 16.75 -42.09 -6.79
C ILE A 41 15.31 -42.58 -6.97
N VAL A 42 14.33 -41.73 -6.63
CA VAL A 42 12.92 -42.09 -6.70
C VAL A 42 12.51 -42.36 -8.15
N GLY A 43 11.77 -43.45 -8.35
CA GLY A 43 11.30 -43.87 -9.68
C GLY A 43 12.38 -44.44 -10.60
N LYS A 44 13.59 -44.69 -10.10
CA LYS A 44 14.67 -45.29 -10.90
C LYS A 44 14.32 -46.70 -11.36
N THR A 45 14.34 -46.92 -12.67
CA THR A 45 14.22 -48.25 -13.30
C THR A 45 15.37 -48.47 -14.32
N ALA A 46 15.37 -49.61 -15.03
CA ALA A 46 16.33 -49.83 -16.10
C ALA A 46 16.13 -48.84 -17.27
N GLU A 47 14.89 -48.43 -17.51
CA GLU A 47 14.49 -47.48 -18.57
C GLU A 47 14.63 -46.02 -18.12
N MET A 48 14.52 -45.76 -16.81
CA MET A 48 14.66 -44.43 -16.20
C MET A 48 15.83 -44.41 -15.21
N PRO A 49 17.09 -44.47 -15.68
CA PRO A 49 18.26 -44.63 -14.81
C PRO A 49 18.50 -43.44 -13.86
N TYR A 50 17.90 -42.29 -14.15
CA TYR A 50 18.03 -41.02 -13.42
C TYR A 50 16.76 -40.62 -12.65
N GLY A 51 15.77 -41.52 -12.55
CA GLY A 51 14.51 -41.29 -11.84
C GLY A 51 13.33 -40.93 -12.75
N ASP A 52 12.17 -40.76 -12.13
CA ASP A 52 10.87 -40.51 -12.78
C ASP A 52 10.60 -39.03 -13.16
N GLY A 53 11.60 -38.16 -13.06
CA GLY A 53 11.45 -36.71 -13.27
C GLY A 53 11.06 -35.93 -12.02
N SER A 54 10.75 -36.58 -10.90
CA SER A 54 10.52 -35.89 -9.62
C SER A 54 11.78 -35.18 -9.11
N GLY A 55 12.97 -35.65 -9.48
CA GLY A 55 14.21 -35.17 -8.92
C GLY A 55 14.40 -35.52 -7.43
N LYS A 56 13.61 -36.44 -6.88
CA LYS A 56 13.72 -36.88 -5.48
C LYS A 56 14.78 -37.96 -5.30
N VAL A 57 15.53 -37.84 -4.21
CA VAL A 57 16.50 -38.84 -3.78
C VAL A 57 16.37 -39.09 -2.29
N ASN A 58 16.24 -40.36 -1.91
CA ASN A 58 16.24 -40.82 -0.53
C ASN A 58 17.66 -41.18 -0.12
N PHE A 59 18.18 -40.48 0.89
CA PHE A 59 19.50 -40.73 1.45
C PHE A 59 19.42 -41.46 2.79
N LYS A 60 20.37 -42.35 3.01
CA LYS A 60 20.58 -43.02 4.29
C LYS A 60 22.06 -43.09 4.61
N ALA A 61 22.42 -42.58 5.79
CA ALA A 61 23.76 -42.62 6.32
C ALA A 61 23.81 -43.48 7.59
N THR A 62 24.89 -44.24 7.75
CA THR A 62 25.16 -45.03 8.95
C THR A 62 26.63 -44.89 9.35
N ALA A 63 26.90 -44.84 10.65
CA ALA A 63 28.23 -44.76 11.24
C ALA A 63 28.18 -45.27 12.69
N ASP A 64 29.29 -45.79 13.17
CA ASP A 64 29.46 -46.12 14.58
C ASP A 64 29.76 -44.85 15.38
N LYS A 65 29.36 -44.83 16.67
CA LYS A 65 29.65 -43.74 17.62
C LYS A 65 29.15 -42.34 17.19
N VAL A 66 28.13 -42.31 16.35
CA VAL A 66 27.50 -41.10 15.85
C VAL A 66 26.37 -40.64 16.78
N ILE A 67 26.18 -39.33 16.85
CA ILE A 67 25.09 -38.66 17.56
C ILE A 67 24.12 -38.02 16.56
N SER A 68 24.63 -37.49 15.45
CA SER A 68 23.83 -36.87 14.40
C SER A 68 24.55 -36.83 13.06
N TYR A 69 23.80 -36.59 11.99
CA TYR A 69 24.33 -36.35 10.65
C TYR A 69 23.88 -35.00 10.11
N LYS A 70 24.68 -34.45 9.20
CA LYS A 70 24.31 -33.31 8.34
C LYS A 70 24.61 -33.64 6.89
N TYR A 71 23.64 -33.43 6.02
CA TYR A 71 23.80 -33.49 4.58
C TYR A 71 24.12 -32.08 4.05
N VAL A 72 25.08 -31.99 3.14
CA VAL A 72 25.43 -30.77 2.40
C VAL A 72 25.43 -31.10 0.92
N PHE A 73 24.65 -30.36 0.15
CA PHE A 73 24.40 -30.60 -1.26
C PHE A 73 25.08 -29.52 -2.11
N SER A 74 25.60 -29.90 -3.28
CA SER A 74 26.28 -28.97 -4.19
C SER A 74 25.36 -27.92 -4.82
N ASP A 75 24.04 -28.04 -4.67
CA ASP A 75 23.06 -27.02 -5.04
C ASP A 75 22.92 -25.90 -3.97
N GLY A 76 23.75 -25.93 -2.93
CA GLY A 76 23.76 -24.98 -1.82
C GLY A 76 22.86 -25.39 -0.65
N GLY A 77 22.06 -26.46 -0.79
CA GLY A 77 21.21 -26.97 0.28
C GLY A 77 21.99 -27.65 1.40
N SER A 78 21.44 -27.65 2.62
CA SER A 78 21.89 -28.53 3.69
C SER A 78 20.76 -28.93 4.62
N GLU A 79 20.85 -30.12 5.21
CA GLU A 79 19.81 -30.67 6.08
C GLU A 79 20.43 -31.38 7.28
N ASN A 80 19.88 -31.16 8.48
CA ASN A 80 20.23 -31.93 9.66
C ASN A 80 19.39 -33.21 9.68
N ALA A 81 20.05 -34.37 9.77
CA ALA A 81 19.40 -35.67 9.78
C ALA A 81 19.90 -36.47 11.00
N PRO A 82 19.36 -36.24 12.21
CA PRO A 82 19.84 -36.91 13.42
C PRO A 82 19.80 -38.45 13.34
N ASN A 83 18.82 -38.99 12.61
CA ASN A 83 18.66 -40.44 12.38
C ASN A 83 19.38 -40.95 11.12
N GLY A 84 20.11 -40.08 10.41
CA GLY A 84 20.83 -40.40 9.18
C GLY A 84 19.96 -40.50 7.92
N ILE A 85 18.64 -40.25 8.00
CA ILE A 85 17.71 -40.32 6.88
C ILE A 85 17.39 -38.89 6.40
N SER A 86 17.40 -38.67 5.09
CA SER A 86 17.03 -37.40 4.45
C SER A 86 16.38 -37.68 3.09
N GLU A 87 15.29 -36.98 2.77
CA GLU A 87 14.72 -36.94 1.42
C GLU A 87 14.99 -35.55 0.84
N LYS A 88 15.59 -35.48 -0.35
CA LYS A 88 15.90 -34.21 -1.01
C LYS A 88 15.38 -34.21 -2.44
N ARG A 89 14.69 -33.14 -2.83
CA ARG A 89 14.34 -32.84 -4.21
C ARG A 89 15.35 -31.89 -4.84
N PHE A 90 15.81 -32.22 -6.04
CA PHE A 90 16.61 -31.37 -6.91
C PHE A 90 15.72 -30.75 -7.99
N ASN A 91 15.70 -29.41 -8.07
CA ASN A 91 14.75 -28.67 -8.91
C ASN A 91 15.36 -28.16 -10.22
N THR A 92 16.65 -28.40 -10.47
CA THR A 92 17.26 -28.01 -11.75
C THR A 92 16.73 -28.95 -12.83
N THR A 93 15.96 -28.42 -13.78
CA THR A 93 15.39 -29.19 -14.87
C THR A 93 16.49 -29.88 -15.70
N GLY A 94 16.21 -31.08 -16.18
CA GLY A 94 17.13 -31.93 -16.93
C GLY A 94 17.84 -32.93 -16.03
N ILE A 95 18.81 -33.65 -16.61
CA ILE A 95 19.67 -34.58 -15.89
C ILE A 95 20.86 -33.77 -15.37
N ASN A 96 20.97 -33.67 -14.05
CA ASN A 96 22.02 -32.89 -13.40
C ASN A 96 22.78 -33.77 -12.41
N LYS A 97 24.10 -33.54 -12.32
CA LYS A 97 24.99 -34.21 -11.37
C LYS A 97 25.15 -33.37 -10.12
N TYR A 98 25.00 -33.99 -8.96
CA TYR A 98 25.14 -33.35 -7.66
C TYR A 98 26.14 -34.09 -6.78
N THR A 99 26.95 -33.31 -6.07
CA THR A 99 27.84 -33.81 -5.03
C THR A 99 27.15 -33.70 -3.68
N VAL A 100 27.12 -34.80 -2.94
CA VAL A 100 26.48 -34.89 -1.62
C VAL A 100 27.55 -35.22 -0.60
N THR A 101 27.75 -34.34 0.37
CA THR A 101 28.67 -34.54 1.49
C THR A 101 27.87 -34.81 2.75
N VAL A 102 28.15 -35.92 3.41
CA VAL A 102 27.56 -36.27 4.71
C VAL A 102 28.60 -36.14 5.79
N ILE A 103 28.27 -35.36 6.81
CA ILE A 103 29.08 -35.14 8.00
C ILE A 103 28.41 -35.89 9.15
N ALA A 104 29.09 -36.86 9.74
CA ALA A 104 28.68 -37.55 10.95
C ALA A 104 29.37 -36.91 12.16
N TYR A 105 28.60 -36.53 13.17
CA TYR A 105 29.10 -35.91 14.40
C TYR A 105 29.05 -36.91 15.56
N GLY A 106 30.15 -37.04 16.29
CA GLY A 106 30.28 -37.88 17.48
C GLY A 106 30.40 -37.07 18.77
N ARG A 107 30.68 -37.77 19.88
CA ARG A 107 30.77 -37.13 21.21
C ARG A 107 31.97 -36.19 21.28
N GLY A 108 31.75 -34.99 21.81
CA GLY A 108 32.78 -33.94 21.89
C GLY A 108 32.94 -33.12 20.60
N GLY A 109 32.01 -33.24 19.65
CA GLY A 109 31.97 -32.43 18.42
C GLY A 109 32.94 -32.88 17.32
N VAL A 110 33.65 -33.99 17.51
CA VAL A 110 34.47 -34.60 16.47
C VAL A 110 33.61 -35.13 15.33
N ALA A 111 34.09 -34.99 14.10
CA ALA A 111 33.32 -35.34 12.91
C ALA A 111 34.14 -36.12 11.89
N THR A 112 33.47 -37.00 11.16
CA THR A 112 33.98 -37.69 9.98
C THR A 112 33.03 -37.39 8.83
N ASN A 113 33.52 -37.25 7.60
CA ASN A 113 32.69 -37.00 6.43
C ASN A 113 32.95 -37.99 5.29
N ILE A 114 31.96 -38.15 4.43
CA ILE A 114 32.05 -38.89 3.17
C ILE A 114 31.31 -38.11 2.08
N THR A 115 31.73 -38.27 0.84
CA THR A 115 31.10 -37.64 -0.32
C THR A 115 30.65 -38.69 -1.34
N MET A 116 29.53 -38.45 -2.01
CA MET A 116 29.09 -39.23 -3.16
C MET A 116 28.55 -38.33 -4.28
N GLU A 117 28.46 -38.87 -5.49
CA GLU A 117 27.79 -38.22 -6.61
C GLU A 117 26.46 -38.91 -6.90
N VAL A 118 25.45 -38.11 -7.26
CA VAL A 118 24.17 -38.60 -7.80
C VAL A 118 23.84 -37.84 -9.08
N GLU A 119 23.36 -38.55 -10.10
CA GLU A 119 22.81 -37.95 -11.32
C GLU A 119 21.29 -38.09 -11.28
N VAL A 120 20.58 -36.98 -11.35
CA VAL A 120 19.16 -36.89 -11.03
C VAL A 120 18.43 -36.17 -12.15
N PHE A 121 17.33 -36.74 -12.62
CA PHE A 121 16.42 -36.12 -13.58
C PHE A 121 15.30 -35.36 -12.87
N SER A 122 15.15 -34.08 -13.18
CA SER A 122 14.03 -33.24 -12.77
C SER A 122 13.34 -32.67 -14.00
N ASP A 123 12.01 -32.70 -14.08
CA ASP A 123 11.28 -32.26 -15.28
C ASP A 123 10.22 -31.17 -15.01
N PHE A 124 10.09 -30.73 -13.76
CA PHE A 124 9.09 -29.73 -13.39
C PHE A 124 9.32 -28.40 -14.11
N LYS A 125 8.26 -27.88 -14.73
CA LYS A 125 8.23 -26.59 -15.42
C LYS A 125 6.89 -25.91 -15.20
N ASP A 126 6.92 -24.59 -15.12
CA ASP A 126 5.73 -23.75 -15.08
C ASP A 126 5.98 -22.46 -15.88
N GLU A 127 5.97 -22.61 -17.21
CA GLU A 127 6.31 -21.53 -18.15
C GLU A 127 5.34 -20.35 -18.03
N GLN A 128 4.07 -20.60 -17.72
CA GLN A 128 3.09 -19.55 -17.51
C GLN A 128 3.38 -18.76 -16.22
N ALA A 129 3.81 -19.39 -15.12
CA ALA A 129 4.26 -18.64 -13.94
C ALA A 129 5.50 -17.81 -14.27
N VAL A 130 6.47 -18.35 -15.00
CA VAL A 130 7.65 -17.58 -15.44
C VAL A 130 7.24 -16.37 -16.28
N GLN A 131 6.31 -16.54 -17.22
CA GLN A 131 5.79 -15.46 -18.05
C GLN A 131 5.09 -14.39 -17.19
N PHE A 132 4.26 -14.78 -16.22
CA PHE A 132 3.62 -13.81 -15.34
C PHE A 132 4.64 -13.10 -14.45
N LEU A 133 5.59 -13.82 -13.86
CA LEU A 133 6.61 -13.25 -12.99
C LEU A 133 7.49 -12.22 -13.70
N THR A 134 7.81 -12.44 -14.98
CA THR A 134 8.85 -11.68 -15.72
C THR A 134 8.33 -10.82 -16.87
N ALA A 135 7.07 -11.00 -17.30
CA ALA A 135 6.59 -10.52 -18.60
C ALA A 135 7.50 -10.93 -19.79
N GLY A 136 8.16 -12.09 -19.67
CA GLY A 136 9.09 -12.62 -20.68
C GLY A 136 10.50 -12.00 -20.64
N THR A 137 10.74 -10.96 -19.82
CA THR A 137 12.06 -10.34 -19.69
C THR A 137 12.36 -9.97 -18.24
N SER A 138 11.79 -8.88 -17.74
CA SER A 138 11.92 -8.42 -16.36
C SER A 138 10.66 -7.69 -15.93
N LYS A 139 10.20 -7.94 -14.70
CA LYS A 139 9.03 -7.28 -14.12
C LYS A 139 9.23 -7.00 -12.64
N LYS A 140 8.74 -5.84 -12.22
CA LYS A 140 8.74 -5.38 -10.83
C LYS A 140 7.41 -5.70 -10.17
N TRP A 141 7.50 -6.07 -8.90
CA TRP A 141 6.41 -6.39 -8.02
C TRP A 141 6.58 -5.61 -6.72
N TYR A 142 5.47 -5.21 -6.15
CA TYR A 142 5.38 -4.45 -4.92
C TYR A 142 4.31 -5.05 -4.03
N TRP A 143 4.35 -4.77 -2.73
CA TRP A 143 3.27 -5.18 -1.84
C TRP A 143 1.92 -4.63 -2.32
N ALA A 144 0.88 -5.46 -2.32
CA ALA A 144 -0.49 -5.03 -2.59
C ALA A 144 -1.07 -4.31 -1.36
N ALA A 145 -0.39 -3.29 -0.85
CA ALA A 145 -0.66 -2.68 0.47
C ALA A 145 -2.08 -2.14 0.61
N ALA A 146 -2.75 -1.78 -0.48
CA ALA A 146 -4.15 -1.33 -0.47
C ALA A 146 -5.17 -2.46 -0.29
N GLU A 147 -4.77 -3.73 -0.40
CA GLU A 147 -5.65 -4.89 -0.24
C GLU A 147 -5.66 -5.38 1.22
N VAL A 148 -6.82 -5.82 1.70
CA VAL A 148 -6.94 -6.51 2.99
C VAL A 148 -6.21 -7.85 2.91
N GLY A 149 -5.39 -8.16 3.92
CA GLY A 149 -4.68 -9.43 4.02
C GLY A 149 -3.50 -9.55 3.05
N HIS A 150 -3.00 -8.44 2.51
CA HIS A 150 -1.79 -8.45 1.68
C HIS A 150 -0.58 -9.00 2.43
N LEU A 151 -0.51 -8.78 3.75
CA LEU A 151 0.32 -9.51 4.69
C LEU A 151 -0.61 -10.21 5.68
N GLY A 152 -0.40 -11.49 5.94
CA GLY A 152 -1.18 -12.22 6.92
C GLY A 152 -0.57 -13.54 7.34
N VAL A 153 -1.11 -14.11 8.41
CA VAL A 153 -0.70 -15.42 8.94
C VAL A 153 -1.91 -16.29 9.20
N GLY A 154 -1.72 -17.59 9.03
CA GLY A 154 -2.74 -18.61 9.26
C GLY A 154 -2.12 -19.96 9.62
N PRO A 155 -2.95 -21.00 9.75
CA PRO A 155 -2.49 -22.33 10.10
C PRO A 155 -1.63 -22.98 8.99
N ASN A 156 -0.78 -23.90 9.43
CA ASN A 156 -0.15 -24.94 8.61
C ASN A 156 -0.34 -26.29 9.32
N ASP A 157 -1.55 -26.86 9.18
CA ASP A 157 -1.96 -28.09 9.86
C ASP A 157 -2.74 -29.02 8.91
N ASP A 158 -3.32 -30.10 9.44
CA ASP A 158 -4.07 -31.08 8.64
C ASP A 158 -5.51 -30.62 8.31
N ASN A 159 -5.93 -29.42 8.73
CA ASN A 159 -7.23 -28.85 8.35
C ASN A 159 -7.17 -28.30 6.92
N VAL A 160 -7.50 -29.16 5.96
CA VAL A 160 -7.45 -28.86 4.53
C VAL A 160 -8.22 -27.60 4.11
N ASP A 161 -9.22 -27.14 4.88
CA ASP A 161 -10.06 -26.00 4.51
C ASP A 161 -9.43 -24.63 4.85
N LYS A 162 -8.38 -24.59 5.68
CA LYS A 162 -7.84 -23.33 6.24
C LYS A 162 -6.43 -22.95 5.80
N ASN A 163 -5.75 -23.82 5.07
CA ASN A 163 -4.32 -23.67 4.77
C ASN A 163 -3.99 -22.76 3.58
N TRP A 164 -4.98 -22.16 2.92
CA TRP A 164 -4.80 -21.35 1.71
C TRP A 164 -5.21 -19.87 1.89
N ILE A 165 -5.56 -19.48 3.12
CA ILE A 165 -5.89 -18.10 3.50
C ILE A 165 -5.25 -17.72 4.85
N PRO A 166 -4.95 -16.43 5.08
CA PRO A 166 -4.46 -15.94 6.38
C PRO A 166 -5.59 -15.88 7.44
N ASP A 167 -5.94 -17.01 8.06
CA ASP A 167 -7.08 -17.14 8.99
C ASP A 167 -6.85 -16.47 10.37
N TYR A 168 -5.60 -16.31 10.81
CA TYR A 168 -5.30 -15.79 12.17
C TYR A 168 -5.13 -14.27 12.21
N TYR A 169 -4.51 -13.70 11.18
CA TYR A 169 -4.32 -12.25 11.07
C TYR A 169 -4.26 -11.82 9.61
N LYS A 170 -4.92 -10.71 9.30
CA LYS A 170 -4.94 -10.07 7.98
C LYS A 170 -4.67 -8.58 8.17
N ALA A 171 -3.58 -8.09 7.58
CA ALA A 171 -3.28 -6.67 7.61
C ALA A 171 -4.42 -5.87 6.95
N THR A 172 -4.85 -4.79 7.61
CA THR A 172 -5.73 -3.80 6.95
C THR A 172 -4.97 -3.04 5.86
N PRO A 173 -5.67 -2.37 4.92
CA PRO A 173 -5.00 -1.57 3.90
C PRO A 173 -4.01 -0.58 4.52
N PHE A 174 -2.77 -0.61 4.06
CA PHE A 174 -1.65 0.22 4.51
C PHE A 174 -1.33 0.11 6.00
N GLU A 175 -1.67 -1.00 6.67
CA GLU A 175 -1.47 -1.13 8.13
C GLU A 175 -0.03 -0.89 8.60
N LYS A 176 0.97 -1.33 7.82
CA LYS A 176 2.39 -1.17 8.16
C LYS A 176 2.99 0.19 7.78
N ALA A 177 2.19 1.12 7.26
CA ALA A 177 2.67 2.42 6.81
C ALA A 177 2.64 3.47 7.92
N GLY A 178 3.38 4.57 7.72
CA GLY A 178 3.36 5.74 8.61
C GLY A 178 4.17 5.58 9.91
N SER A 179 4.85 4.45 10.12
CA SER A 179 5.77 4.22 11.24
C SER A 179 7.18 3.85 10.74
N PRO A 180 8.25 4.46 11.27
CA PRO A 180 9.63 4.05 10.97
C PRO A 180 9.92 2.59 11.29
N THR A 181 9.19 1.98 12.22
CA THR A 181 9.39 0.58 12.63
C THR A 181 8.76 -0.43 11.68
N SER A 182 7.96 -0.01 10.70
CA SER A 182 7.26 -0.95 9.79
C SER A 182 7.15 -0.49 8.34
N SER A 183 7.35 0.80 8.05
CA SER A 183 7.11 1.37 6.71
C SER A 183 8.04 0.84 5.64
N CYS A 184 9.24 0.37 6.00
CA CYS A 184 10.21 -0.21 5.06
C CYS A 184 9.61 -1.40 4.28
N LEU A 185 8.58 -2.06 4.81
CA LEU A 185 7.89 -3.14 4.11
C LEU A 185 7.35 -2.67 2.75
N TYR A 186 6.71 -1.51 2.70
CA TYR A 186 6.07 -0.99 1.48
C TYR A 186 7.03 -0.27 0.54
N GLU A 187 8.30 -0.13 0.92
CA GLU A 187 9.37 0.41 0.08
C GLU A 187 10.04 -0.68 -0.77
N ASN A 188 9.71 -1.95 -0.55
CA ASN A 188 10.30 -3.07 -1.26
C ASN A 188 9.93 -3.07 -2.75
N VAL A 189 10.94 -3.31 -3.59
CA VAL A 189 10.81 -3.58 -5.03
C VAL A 189 11.36 -4.97 -5.32
N LEU A 190 10.45 -5.89 -5.63
CA LEU A 190 10.78 -7.27 -5.97
C LEU A 190 10.90 -7.37 -7.50
N THR A 191 12.09 -7.66 -8.02
CA THR A 191 12.32 -7.77 -9.46
C THR A 191 12.57 -9.23 -9.83
N PHE A 192 11.69 -9.79 -10.66
CA PHE A 192 11.91 -11.08 -11.31
C PHE A 192 12.36 -10.84 -12.74
N SER A 193 13.42 -11.53 -13.17
CA SER A 193 13.97 -11.42 -14.52
C SER A 193 14.38 -12.76 -15.08
N LEU A 194 14.43 -12.85 -16.41
CA LEU A 194 14.92 -14.01 -17.15
C LEU A 194 16.29 -13.66 -17.76
N VAL A 195 17.34 -14.31 -17.28
CA VAL A 195 18.72 -14.13 -17.76
C VAL A 195 19.20 -15.48 -18.27
N ASP A 196 19.49 -15.57 -19.57
CA ASP A 196 19.91 -16.81 -20.23
C ASP A 196 18.97 -18.01 -19.96
N GLY A 197 17.65 -17.74 -19.95
CA GLY A 197 16.62 -18.74 -19.65
C GLY A 197 16.49 -19.13 -18.18
N GLN A 198 17.29 -18.53 -17.29
CA GLN A 198 17.21 -18.76 -15.84
C GLN A 198 16.41 -17.66 -15.15
N LEU A 199 15.47 -18.07 -14.29
CA LEU A 199 14.72 -17.14 -13.46
C LEU A 199 15.62 -16.57 -12.36
N LYS A 200 15.72 -15.25 -12.30
CA LYS A 200 16.48 -14.49 -11.32
C LYS A 200 15.55 -13.61 -10.51
N TYR A 201 15.97 -13.32 -9.29
CA TYR A 201 15.25 -12.48 -8.35
C TYR A 201 16.18 -11.47 -7.69
N GLN A 202 15.69 -10.25 -7.50
CA GLN A 202 16.35 -9.22 -6.72
C GLN A 202 15.33 -8.54 -5.82
N LEU A 203 15.67 -8.39 -4.55
CA LEU A 203 14.94 -7.55 -3.61
C LEU A 203 15.72 -6.25 -3.43
N ASP A 204 15.15 -5.14 -3.87
CA ASP A 204 15.58 -3.80 -3.45
C ASP A 204 14.69 -3.39 -2.27
N ASN A 205 15.28 -3.31 -1.08
CA ASN A 205 14.59 -3.00 0.16
C ASN A 205 15.02 -1.65 0.76
N GLY A 206 15.72 -0.81 -0.02
CA GLY A 206 16.20 0.50 0.47
C GLY A 206 17.18 0.41 1.65
N GLY A 207 17.80 -0.75 1.90
CA GLY A 207 18.71 -0.98 3.02
C GLY A 207 18.03 -1.35 4.35
N ALA A 208 16.70 -1.52 4.37
CA ALA A 208 15.96 -1.93 5.55
C ALA A 208 15.03 -3.12 5.27
N THR A 209 15.04 -4.11 6.16
CA THR A 209 14.16 -5.29 6.05
C THR A 209 13.18 -5.30 7.21
N PHE A 210 11.92 -5.63 6.93
CA PHE A 210 10.91 -5.87 7.97
C PHE A 210 11.06 -7.31 8.48
N PHE A 211 11.48 -7.46 9.74
CA PHE A 211 11.69 -8.75 10.38
C PHE A 211 10.48 -9.13 11.22
N ASN A 212 10.11 -10.41 11.19
CA ASN A 212 9.26 -10.99 12.21
C ASN A 212 9.99 -10.99 13.57
N ALA A 213 9.26 -10.78 14.66
CA ALA A 213 9.75 -10.74 16.04
C ALA A 213 10.67 -11.93 16.40
N ALA A 214 10.37 -13.13 15.89
CA ALA A 214 11.16 -14.34 16.15
C ALA A 214 12.54 -14.34 15.48
N PHE A 215 12.78 -13.45 14.53
CA PHE A 215 13.99 -13.39 13.71
C PHE A 215 14.73 -12.06 13.78
N GLU A 216 14.30 -11.11 14.61
CA GLU A 216 14.96 -9.79 14.72
C GLU A 216 16.45 -9.90 15.03
N ALA A 217 16.87 -10.90 15.81
CA ALA A 217 18.27 -11.13 16.14
C ALA A 217 19.16 -11.35 14.89
N ILE A 218 18.59 -11.86 13.79
CA ILE A 218 19.29 -12.01 12.50
C ILE A 218 19.59 -10.64 11.88
N GLY A 219 18.68 -9.69 12.03
CA GLY A 219 18.84 -8.30 11.61
C GLY A 219 19.50 -7.40 12.66
N GLY A 220 19.98 -7.96 13.79
CA GLY A 220 20.57 -7.20 14.89
C GLY A 220 19.57 -6.49 15.82
N GLY A 221 18.29 -6.83 15.73
CA GLY A 221 17.23 -6.28 16.58
C GLY A 221 16.96 -7.10 17.84
N SER A 222 16.26 -6.48 18.79
CA SER A 222 15.90 -7.08 20.09
C SER A 222 14.63 -6.47 20.68
N SER A 223 13.72 -5.98 19.84
CA SER A 223 12.53 -5.24 20.29
C SER A 223 11.44 -6.16 20.85
N GLY A 224 11.45 -7.44 20.44
CA GLY A 224 10.42 -8.41 20.78
C GLY A 224 9.13 -8.21 19.99
N SER A 225 9.17 -7.40 18.93
CA SER A 225 8.05 -7.12 18.03
C SER A 225 8.52 -7.15 16.57
N ASP A 226 7.62 -7.15 15.60
CA ASP A 226 8.04 -7.04 14.21
C ASP A 226 8.60 -5.63 13.95
N ALA A 227 9.79 -5.54 13.34
CA ALA A 227 10.47 -4.27 13.14
C ALA A 227 11.27 -4.18 11.85
N CYS A 228 11.33 -2.97 11.29
CA CYS A 228 12.27 -2.57 10.26
C CYS A 228 13.66 -2.42 10.88
N LEU A 229 14.60 -3.22 10.37
CA LEU A 229 16.00 -3.21 10.79
C LEU A 229 16.90 -2.89 9.60
N ALA A 230 18.01 -2.19 9.86
CA ALA A 230 19.02 -1.90 8.85
C ALA A 230 19.70 -3.21 8.43
N TYR A 231 19.23 -3.74 7.31
CA TYR A 231 19.64 -5.03 6.76
C TYR A 231 19.44 -4.98 5.26
N ASP A 232 20.55 -4.90 4.53
CA ASP A 232 20.55 -4.91 3.07
C ASP A 232 20.38 -6.36 2.57
N ALA A 233 19.28 -6.58 1.84
CA ALA A 233 18.97 -7.87 1.23
C ALA A 233 19.24 -7.87 -0.28
N SER A 234 19.93 -6.82 -0.78
CA SER A 234 20.27 -6.68 -2.18
C SER A 234 21.17 -7.81 -2.68
N GLY A 235 21.17 -7.97 -4.00
CA GLY A 235 21.89 -9.03 -4.69
C GLY A 235 20.96 -9.95 -5.48
N ILE A 236 21.48 -10.43 -6.59
CA ILE A 236 20.73 -11.29 -7.51
C ILE A 236 20.75 -12.72 -6.97
N LYS A 237 19.57 -13.31 -6.85
CA LYS A 237 19.34 -14.71 -6.46
C LYS A 237 18.87 -15.51 -7.66
N SER A 238 19.21 -16.79 -7.69
CA SER A 238 18.57 -17.72 -8.63
C SER A 238 17.26 -18.22 -8.03
N VAL A 239 16.26 -18.41 -8.89
CA VAL A 239 14.96 -18.97 -8.50
C VAL A 239 14.74 -20.28 -9.25
N LEU A 240 14.57 -21.37 -8.52
CA LEU A 240 14.22 -22.67 -9.08
C LEU A 240 12.75 -22.98 -8.79
N LEU A 241 12.02 -23.36 -9.84
CA LEU A 241 10.64 -23.81 -9.71
C LEU A 241 10.61 -25.30 -9.35
N GLY A 242 9.69 -25.68 -8.48
CA GLY A 242 9.42 -27.08 -8.15
C GLY A 242 7.93 -27.30 -7.87
N PRO A 243 7.46 -28.56 -7.81
CA PRO A 243 6.09 -28.83 -7.41
C PRO A 243 5.88 -28.48 -5.92
N SER A 244 4.71 -27.96 -5.59
CA SER A 244 4.30 -27.77 -4.19
C SER A 244 4.11 -29.10 -3.48
N GLU A 245 4.65 -29.16 -2.27
CA GLU A 245 4.46 -30.26 -1.32
C GLU A 245 3.76 -29.76 -0.05
N SER A 246 3.13 -28.58 -0.14
CA SER A 246 2.46 -27.97 1.00
C SER A 246 1.23 -28.76 1.41
N VAL A 247 0.76 -28.52 2.63
CA VAL A 247 -0.51 -29.07 3.12
C VAL A 247 -1.73 -28.62 2.29
N VAL A 248 -1.62 -27.55 1.50
CA VAL A 248 -2.69 -27.10 0.58
C VAL A 248 -2.94 -28.13 -0.50
N MET A 249 -1.87 -28.77 -1.00
CA MET A 249 -1.96 -29.83 -2.02
C MET A 249 -2.70 -31.08 -1.54
N LYS A 250 -2.88 -31.25 -0.23
CA LYS A 250 -3.67 -32.36 0.34
C LYS A 250 -5.19 -32.13 0.20
N ASN A 251 -5.65 -30.90 -0.08
CA ASN A 251 -7.06 -30.62 -0.27
C ASN A 251 -7.53 -31.21 -1.62
N PRO A 252 -8.64 -31.97 -1.68
CA PRO A 252 -9.21 -32.42 -2.96
C PRO A 252 -9.53 -31.29 -3.94
N LYS A 253 -9.75 -30.07 -3.46
CA LYS A 253 -10.00 -28.84 -4.24
C LYS A 253 -8.77 -27.95 -4.39
N HIS A 254 -7.57 -28.45 -4.15
CA HIS A 254 -6.34 -27.65 -4.19
C HIS A 254 -6.15 -26.88 -5.51
N ALA A 255 -6.64 -27.38 -6.64
CA ALA A 255 -6.57 -26.70 -7.93
C ALA A 255 -7.28 -25.32 -7.95
N GLU A 256 -8.22 -25.08 -7.04
CA GLU A 256 -8.89 -23.78 -6.86
C GLU A 256 -8.17 -22.88 -5.84
N GLN A 257 -7.21 -23.43 -5.09
CA GLN A 257 -6.60 -22.81 -3.91
C GLN A 257 -5.11 -22.48 -4.10
N THR A 258 -4.42 -23.28 -4.90
CA THR A 258 -2.99 -23.15 -5.17
C THR A 258 -2.68 -23.47 -6.62
N ARG A 259 -1.64 -22.81 -7.15
CA ARG A 259 -1.06 -23.15 -8.44
C ARG A 259 -0.29 -24.47 -8.39
N GLY A 260 0.15 -24.88 -7.20
CA GLY A 260 0.98 -26.08 -7.02
C GLY A 260 2.44 -25.86 -7.41
N THR A 261 2.92 -24.62 -7.47
CA THR A 261 4.30 -24.26 -7.86
C THR A 261 5.03 -23.62 -6.69
N MET A 262 6.24 -24.10 -6.39
CA MET A 262 7.17 -23.54 -5.41
C MET A 262 8.22 -22.67 -6.08
N LEU A 263 8.45 -21.50 -5.52
CA LEU A 263 9.61 -20.64 -5.76
C LEU A 263 10.67 -20.96 -4.72
N ASN A 264 11.86 -21.37 -5.15
CA ASN A 264 12.99 -21.66 -4.26
C ASN A 264 14.14 -20.71 -4.57
N PHE A 265 14.48 -19.85 -3.62
CA PHE A 265 15.50 -18.80 -3.77
C PHE A 265 16.86 -19.29 -3.28
N SER A 266 17.92 -19.00 -4.03
CA SER A 266 19.31 -19.25 -3.59
C SER A 266 19.73 -18.29 -2.49
N ASP A 267 20.81 -18.63 -1.77
CA ASP A 267 21.56 -17.75 -0.86
C ASP A 267 20.68 -17.04 0.19
N GLY A 268 19.70 -17.75 0.74
CA GLY A 268 18.79 -17.21 1.75
C GLY A 268 17.82 -16.14 1.23
N GLY A 269 17.62 -16.03 -0.09
CA GLY A 269 16.71 -15.05 -0.67
C GLY A 269 15.28 -15.17 -0.13
N PHE A 270 14.60 -14.04 0.02
CA PHE A 270 13.25 -13.97 0.59
C PHE A 270 12.44 -12.83 -0.03
N MET A 271 11.13 -12.82 0.20
CA MET A 271 10.17 -11.89 -0.41
C MET A 271 9.68 -10.83 0.58
N GLY A 272 10.54 -9.84 0.85
CA GLY A 272 10.24 -8.61 1.59
C GLY A 272 10.16 -8.75 3.11
N TYR A 273 9.24 -9.56 3.61
CA TYR A 273 9.09 -9.83 5.05
C TYR A 273 9.90 -11.05 5.46
N TYR A 274 10.84 -10.87 6.40
CA TYR A 274 11.76 -11.93 6.81
C TYR A 274 11.16 -12.82 7.90
N ILE A 275 10.92 -14.09 7.54
CA ILE A 275 10.36 -15.13 8.42
C ILE A 275 11.26 -16.38 8.50
N GLY A 276 12.55 -16.24 8.13
CA GLY A 276 13.51 -17.33 8.12
C GLY A 276 13.23 -18.40 7.05
N GLN A 277 12.76 -17.99 5.87
CA GLN A 277 12.42 -18.89 4.76
C GLN A 277 12.87 -18.37 3.40
N SER A 278 13.16 -19.32 2.51
CA SER A 278 13.56 -19.07 1.12
C SER A 278 12.76 -19.90 0.10
N SER A 279 11.63 -20.45 0.53
CA SER A 279 10.72 -21.22 -0.30
C SER A 279 9.29 -20.71 -0.15
N TYR A 280 8.66 -20.40 -1.27
CA TYR A 280 7.33 -19.80 -1.33
C TYR A 280 6.45 -20.56 -2.31
N GLU A 281 5.31 -21.07 -1.87
CA GLU A 281 4.28 -21.62 -2.73
C GLU A 281 3.52 -20.48 -3.43
N ILE A 282 3.35 -20.54 -4.74
CA ILE A 282 2.44 -19.68 -5.49
C ILE A 282 1.03 -20.20 -5.28
N LEU A 283 0.21 -19.46 -4.53
CA LEU A 283 -1.21 -19.76 -4.41
C LEU A 283 -1.95 -19.31 -5.67
N SER A 284 -1.68 -18.08 -6.12
CA SER A 284 -2.22 -17.56 -7.38
C SER A 284 -1.27 -16.54 -7.99
N ILE A 285 -1.28 -16.44 -9.33
CA ILE A 285 -0.54 -15.42 -10.06
C ILE A 285 -1.26 -15.10 -11.38
N THR A 286 -1.35 -13.81 -11.68
CA THR A 286 -1.84 -13.24 -12.93
C THR A 286 -0.80 -12.26 -13.50
N GLU A 287 -1.15 -11.51 -14.54
CA GLU A 287 -0.25 -10.49 -15.11
C GLU A 287 0.16 -9.41 -14.10
N ASN A 288 -0.73 -9.05 -13.17
CA ASN A 288 -0.59 -7.88 -12.29
C ASN A 288 -0.79 -8.16 -10.79
N ARG A 289 -1.05 -9.41 -10.39
CA ARG A 289 -1.27 -9.81 -8.99
C ARG A 289 -0.68 -11.18 -8.70
N MET A 290 -0.06 -11.34 -7.53
CA MET A 290 0.55 -12.59 -7.08
C MET A 290 0.27 -12.77 -5.59
N THR A 291 -0.20 -13.95 -5.19
CA THR A 291 -0.29 -14.35 -3.78
C THR A 291 0.58 -15.57 -3.55
N VAL A 292 1.47 -15.49 -2.58
CA VAL A 292 2.38 -16.58 -2.18
C VAL A 292 2.19 -16.95 -0.71
N ARG A 293 2.59 -18.17 -0.37
CA ARG A 293 2.54 -18.75 0.97
C ARG A 293 3.89 -19.31 1.36
N ALA A 294 4.33 -19.08 2.60
CA ALA A 294 5.55 -19.67 3.15
C ALA A 294 5.35 -20.13 4.59
N VAL A 295 5.85 -21.32 4.94
CA VAL A 295 5.75 -21.88 6.30
C VAL A 295 6.85 -21.29 7.16
N MET A 296 6.54 -20.65 8.28
CA MET A 296 7.52 -19.93 9.11
C MET A 296 8.72 -20.80 9.53
N GLY A 297 9.93 -20.25 9.47
CA GLY A 297 11.12 -20.92 9.98
C GLY A 297 11.01 -21.18 11.48
N GLY A 298 11.45 -22.34 11.95
CA GLY A 298 11.39 -22.69 13.38
C GLY A 298 9.99 -22.89 13.98
N ASN A 299 8.92 -22.60 13.24
CA ASN A 299 7.54 -22.87 13.67
C ASN A 299 6.69 -23.35 12.49
N THR A 300 6.66 -24.67 12.30
CA THR A 300 5.95 -25.30 11.18
C THR A 300 4.43 -25.27 11.33
N ALA A 301 3.87 -24.77 12.43
CA ALA A 301 2.42 -24.64 12.59
C ALA A 301 1.87 -23.35 11.95
N LEU A 302 2.73 -22.41 11.55
CA LEU A 302 2.33 -21.12 11.00
C LEU A 302 2.74 -21.00 9.53
N ALA A 303 1.82 -20.51 8.71
CA ALA A 303 2.11 -20.09 7.35
C ALA A 303 1.78 -18.60 7.16
N TRP A 304 2.70 -17.89 6.53
CA TRP A 304 2.56 -16.50 6.15
C TRP A 304 2.12 -16.39 4.69
N TYR A 305 1.27 -15.41 4.42
CA TYR A 305 0.66 -15.16 3.13
C TYR A 305 1.01 -13.74 2.70
N HIS A 306 1.64 -13.61 1.53
CA HIS A 306 2.05 -12.33 0.98
C HIS A 306 1.33 -12.12 -0.35
N THR A 307 0.78 -10.93 -0.56
CA THR A 307 0.18 -10.51 -1.82
C THR A 307 0.94 -9.32 -2.40
N PHE A 308 1.29 -9.44 -3.66
CA PHE A 308 2.02 -8.47 -4.45
C PHE A 308 1.23 -8.06 -5.70
N THR A 309 1.53 -6.88 -6.22
CA THR A 309 0.99 -6.32 -7.46
C THR A 309 2.10 -5.63 -8.26
N THR A 310 1.85 -5.33 -9.54
CA THR A 310 2.77 -4.58 -10.40
C THR A 310 2.69 -3.06 -10.23
N THR A 311 1.76 -2.56 -9.40
CA THR A 311 1.59 -1.13 -9.11
C THR A 311 2.25 -0.77 -7.77
N PRO A 312 3.13 0.24 -7.71
CA PRO A 312 3.71 0.69 -6.45
C PRO A 312 2.64 1.07 -5.41
N PRO A 313 2.87 0.81 -4.11
CA PRO A 313 1.93 1.19 -3.07
C PRO A 313 1.82 2.71 -3.02
N ASN A 314 0.60 3.24 -3.11
CA ASN A 314 0.34 4.67 -2.96
C ASN A 314 -0.79 4.87 -1.94
N GLN A 315 -0.45 5.43 -0.77
CA GLN A 315 -1.43 5.75 0.29
C GLN A 315 -2.37 6.89 -0.11
N ASN A 316 -1.95 7.72 -1.05
CA ASN A 316 -2.71 8.81 -1.60
C ASN A 316 -2.87 8.57 -3.10
N PRO A 317 -3.61 7.52 -3.53
CA PRO A 317 -3.93 7.39 -4.93
C PRO A 317 -4.65 8.69 -5.31
N THR A 318 -4.04 9.47 -6.19
CA THR A 318 -4.75 10.54 -6.87
C THR A 318 -5.77 9.83 -7.75
N THR A 319 -7.01 9.73 -7.29
CA THR A 319 -8.14 9.45 -8.16
C THR A 319 -8.18 10.60 -9.15
N ASP A 320 -7.52 10.44 -10.29
CA ASP A 320 -7.55 11.43 -11.35
C ASP A 320 -8.63 11.01 -12.35
N TYR A 321 -9.78 11.66 -12.24
CA TYR A 321 -10.87 11.52 -13.19
C TYR A 321 -10.46 12.22 -14.50
N THR A 322 -10.39 11.46 -15.59
CA THR A 322 -9.83 11.95 -16.87
C THR A 322 -10.84 11.91 -18.01
N ASN A 323 -11.96 11.21 -17.86
CA ASN A 323 -13.00 11.18 -18.89
C ASN A 323 -13.90 12.42 -18.78
N LEU A 324 -13.80 13.35 -19.73
CA LEU A 324 -14.62 14.57 -19.74
C LEU A 324 -16.09 14.22 -20.01
N VAL A 325 -16.98 14.51 -19.06
CA VAL A 325 -18.41 14.16 -19.15
C VAL A 325 -19.33 15.37 -19.34
N TRP A 326 -18.91 16.56 -18.91
CA TRP A 326 -19.66 17.80 -19.09
C TRP A 326 -18.73 19.00 -19.07
N PHE A 327 -19.03 20.02 -19.86
CA PHE A 327 -18.22 21.23 -19.92
C PHE A 327 -18.98 22.43 -20.47
N ASP A 328 -18.48 23.63 -20.16
CA ASP A 328 -18.76 24.86 -20.88
C ASP A 328 -17.47 25.66 -21.09
N GLU A 329 -17.13 25.92 -22.35
CA GLU A 329 -15.91 26.65 -22.75
C GLU A 329 -16.19 28.13 -23.04
N PHE A 330 -17.44 28.58 -22.88
CA PHE A 330 -17.85 29.99 -23.04
C PHE A 330 -17.37 30.65 -24.36
N ASN A 331 -17.35 29.89 -25.46
CA ASN A 331 -16.89 30.32 -26.78
C ASN A 331 -17.97 30.99 -27.65
N THR A 332 -19.20 31.12 -27.14
CA THR A 332 -20.32 31.74 -27.87
C THR A 332 -20.73 33.03 -27.17
N ASP A 333 -20.42 34.17 -27.78
CA ASP A 333 -20.80 35.48 -27.24
C ASP A 333 -22.32 35.62 -27.06
N GLY A 334 -22.75 36.22 -25.95
CA GLY A 334 -24.16 36.44 -25.62
C GLY A 334 -24.51 36.02 -24.20
N ALA A 335 -25.76 35.59 -24.00
CA ALA A 335 -26.18 35.03 -22.72
C ALA A 335 -25.59 33.62 -22.52
N PRO A 336 -25.28 33.22 -21.27
CA PRO A 336 -24.94 31.84 -20.92
C PRO A 336 -25.92 30.81 -21.52
N ASP A 337 -25.39 29.66 -21.93
CA ASP A 337 -26.15 28.61 -22.61
C ASP A 337 -27.32 28.10 -21.72
N PRO A 338 -28.60 28.31 -22.12
CA PRO A 338 -29.76 27.93 -21.32
C PRO A 338 -29.99 26.42 -21.24
N SER A 339 -29.27 25.62 -22.04
CA SER A 339 -29.23 24.16 -21.89
C SER A 339 -28.33 23.72 -20.74
N LYS A 340 -27.44 24.59 -20.27
CA LYS A 340 -26.45 24.32 -19.20
C LYS A 340 -26.71 25.10 -17.92
N TRP A 341 -27.23 26.32 -18.04
CA TRP A 341 -27.33 27.25 -16.93
C TRP A 341 -28.76 27.78 -16.73
N VAL A 342 -29.14 27.93 -15.46
CA VAL A 342 -30.30 28.70 -15.00
C VAL A 342 -29.85 29.78 -14.03
N TYR A 343 -30.73 30.74 -13.72
CA TYR A 343 -30.42 31.89 -12.87
C TYR A 343 -31.24 31.87 -11.59
N ASP A 344 -30.59 32.13 -10.46
CA ASP A 344 -31.27 32.65 -9.27
C ASP A 344 -31.43 34.17 -9.41
N LEU A 345 -32.63 34.68 -9.15
CA LEU A 345 -32.97 36.10 -9.28
C LEU A 345 -33.38 36.67 -7.92
N GLY A 346 -33.12 37.96 -7.69
CA GLY A 346 -33.47 38.63 -6.44
C GLY A 346 -32.36 38.62 -5.38
N ASN A 347 -32.74 38.98 -4.15
CA ASN A 347 -31.87 38.91 -2.96
C ASN A 347 -32.19 37.71 -2.05
N GLY A 348 -33.05 36.79 -2.51
CA GLY A 348 -33.46 35.60 -1.76
C GLY A 348 -34.06 35.93 -0.39
N ASP A 349 -34.11 34.93 0.47
CA ASP A 349 -34.54 35.11 1.86
C ASP A 349 -33.36 35.63 2.71
N ASN A 350 -33.55 36.77 3.38
CA ASN A 350 -32.55 37.39 4.28
C ASN A 350 -31.16 37.62 3.65
N GLY A 351 -31.10 37.98 2.37
CA GLY A 351 -29.83 38.15 1.66
C GLY A 351 -29.16 36.80 1.41
N TRP A 352 -29.91 35.88 0.79
CA TRP A 352 -29.52 34.49 0.51
C TRP A 352 -29.01 33.72 1.74
N GLY A 353 -29.58 33.99 2.91
CA GLY A 353 -29.18 33.38 4.19
C GLY A 353 -27.95 34.00 4.86
N ASN A 354 -27.22 34.86 4.14
CA ASN A 354 -25.93 35.41 4.59
C ASN A 354 -25.93 36.95 4.71
N SER A 355 -27.11 37.59 4.78
CA SER A 355 -27.24 39.05 4.85
C SER A 355 -26.60 39.80 3.67
N GLU A 356 -26.47 39.13 2.53
CA GLU A 356 -25.90 39.64 1.28
C GLU A 356 -26.69 40.84 0.73
N LYS A 357 -26.02 41.75 0.02
CA LYS A 357 -26.56 43.08 -0.35
C LYS A 357 -26.91 43.26 -1.82
N GLN A 358 -26.63 42.27 -2.67
CA GLN A 358 -26.89 42.32 -4.11
C GLN A 358 -28.28 41.82 -4.48
N ASN A 359 -28.84 42.40 -5.53
CA ASN A 359 -29.90 41.81 -6.32
C ASN A 359 -29.29 40.97 -7.46
N TYR A 360 -29.46 39.64 -7.46
CA TYR A 360 -29.03 38.82 -8.60
C TYR A 360 -29.99 39.01 -9.79
N THR A 361 -29.42 39.18 -10.99
CA THR A 361 -30.16 39.38 -12.23
C THR A 361 -29.61 38.51 -13.35
N ASN A 362 -30.36 38.40 -14.45
CA ASN A 362 -29.91 37.84 -15.73
C ASN A 362 -29.64 38.93 -16.78
N ALA A 363 -29.44 40.18 -16.35
CA ALA A 363 -29.14 41.28 -17.28
C ALA A 363 -27.73 41.10 -17.86
N ALA A 364 -27.56 41.43 -19.14
CA ALA A 364 -26.27 41.37 -19.83
C ALA A 364 -25.18 42.25 -19.15
N SER A 365 -25.59 43.24 -18.35
CA SER A 365 -24.67 44.04 -17.54
C SER A 365 -24.10 43.33 -16.32
N ASN A 366 -24.75 42.26 -15.84
CA ASN A 366 -24.29 41.44 -14.71
C ASN A 366 -23.72 40.09 -15.16
N VAL A 367 -24.19 39.55 -16.28
CA VAL A 367 -23.74 38.26 -16.78
C VAL A 367 -23.74 38.22 -18.31
N VAL A 368 -22.58 37.92 -18.88
CA VAL A 368 -22.42 37.82 -20.33
C VAL A 368 -21.26 36.88 -20.66
N VAL A 369 -21.41 36.08 -21.71
CA VAL A 369 -20.29 35.42 -22.38
C VAL A 369 -19.75 36.36 -23.42
N GLN A 370 -18.46 36.71 -23.33
CA GLN A 370 -17.83 37.63 -24.25
C GLN A 370 -16.33 37.36 -24.37
N GLY A 371 -15.86 37.14 -25.59
CA GLY A 371 -14.43 36.99 -25.88
C GLY A 371 -13.85 35.73 -25.24
N GLY A 372 -14.57 34.62 -25.34
CA GLY A 372 -14.16 33.31 -24.81
C GLY A 372 -14.26 33.16 -23.29
N ASN A 373 -14.99 34.06 -22.60
CA ASN A 373 -15.12 34.01 -21.14
C ASN A 373 -16.54 34.34 -20.71
N LEU A 374 -17.04 33.64 -19.69
CA LEU A 374 -18.16 34.09 -18.87
C LEU A 374 -17.71 35.20 -17.94
N LYS A 375 -18.45 36.30 -17.87
CA LYS A 375 -18.19 37.41 -16.96
C LYS A 375 -19.37 37.61 -16.03
N ILE A 376 -19.18 37.38 -14.74
CA ILE A 376 -20.14 37.71 -13.68
C ILE A 376 -19.69 39.02 -13.03
N THR A 377 -20.41 40.11 -13.31
CA THR A 377 -20.05 41.46 -12.88
C THR A 377 -20.94 41.93 -11.74
N ALA A 378 -20.34 42.13 -10.56
CA ALA A 378 -20.98 42.82 -9.46
C ALA A 378 -20.85 44.33 -9.65
N LYS A 379 -21.94 45.08 -9.43
CA LYS A 379 -22.02 46.52 -9.70
C LYS A 379 -22.70 47.25 -8.55
N LYS A 380 -22.27 48.47 -8.27
CA LYS A 380 -22.97 49.44 -7.43
C LYS A 380 -23.98 50.20 -8.30
N GLU A 381 -25.22 49.76 -8.25
CA GLU A 381 -26.33 50.37 -8.98
C GLU A 381 -27.66 50.05 -8.30
N ALA A 382 -28.65 50.93 -8.46
CA ALA A 382 -30.00 50.67 -7.98
C ALA A 382 -30.62 49.53 -8.80
N SER A 383 -30.94 48.40 -8.15
CA SER A 383 -31.50 47.22 -8.81
C SER A 383 -32.41 46.46 -7.85
N GLY A 384 -33.67 46.24 -8.24
CA GLY A 384 -34.62 45.44 -7.44
C GLY A 384 -34.87 45.96 -6.01
N GLY A 385 -34.66 47.26 -5.74
CA GLY A 385 -34.74 47.84 -4.40
C GLY A 385 -33.44 47.75 -3.58
N PHE A 386 -32.36 47.25 -4.17
CA PHE A 386 -31.03 47.15 -3.57
C PHE A 386 -30.04 48.10 -4.26
N ASN A 387 -28.89 48.34 -3.60
CA ASN A 387 -27.85 49.26 -4.07
C ASN A 387 -26.73 48.57 -4.86
N TYR A 388 -26.82 47.24 -5.00
CA TYR A 388 -25.86 46.43 -5.73
C TYR A 388 -26.60 45.41 -6.59
N SER A 389 -26.03 45.06 -7.74
CA SER A 389 -26.49 43.99 -8.61
C SER A 389 -25.35 43.02 -8.92
N SER A 390 -25.69 41.78 -9.24
CA SER A 390 -24.74 40.74 -9.67
C SER A 390 -25.48 39.63 -10.42
N ALA A 391 -24.86 38.47 -10.62
CA ALA A 391 -25.53 37.26 -11.11
C ALA A 391 -25.14 36.00 -10.30
N ARG A 392 -26.05 35.03 -10.29
CA ARG A 392 -25.87 33.70 -9.70
C ARG A 392 -26.42 32.66 -10.68
N LEU A 393 -25.51 31.87 -11.27
CA LEU A 393 -25.85 30.80 -12.21
C LEU A 393 -25.82 29.46 -11.50
N LYS A 394 -26.68 28.53 -11.92
CA LYS A 394 -26.70 27.15 -11.45
C LYS A 394 -26.81 26.17 -12.61
N SER A 395 -26.20 24.99 -12.48
CA SER A 395 -26.44 23.85 -13.39
C SER A 395 -27.63 22.99 -12.97
N GLU A 396 -28.35 23.38 -11.91
CA GLU A 396 -29.50 22.65 -11.34
C GLU A 396 -30.53 22.27 -12.42
N GLY A 397 -30.87 20.97 -12.48
CA GLY A 397 -31.85 20.44 -13.44
C GLY A 397 -31.36 20.45 -14.89
N LYS A 398 -30.09 20.79 -15.13
CA LYS A 398 -29.39 20.73 -16.42
C LYS A 398 -28.25 19.71 -16.38
N PHE A 399 -27.49 19.73 -15.29
CA PHE A 399 -26.41 18.79 -15.02
C PHE A 399 -26.20 18.65 -13.51
N ASP A 400 -26.52 17.46 -13.01
CA ASP A 400 -26.26 17.02 -11.65
C ASP A 400 -25.39 15.75 -11.74
N PHE A 401 -24.45 15.57 -10.81
CA PHE A 401 -23.50 14.45 -10.86
C PHE A 401 -23.00 14.05 -9.48
N THR A 402 -22.60 12.78 -9.34
CA THR A 402 -21.94 12.26 -8.14
C THR A 402 -20.51 11.85 -8.46
N TYR A 403 -19.55 12.34 -7.66
CA TYR A 403 -18.11 12.15 -7.83
C TYR A 403 -17.55 12.67 -9.16
N GLY A 404 -16.24 12.85 -9.19
CA GLY A 404 -15.52 13.32 -10.37
C GLY A 404 -14.48 14.36 -10.02
N LYS A 405 -13.89 14.92 -11.07
CA LYS A 405 -13.03 16.09 -10.99
C LYS A 405 -13.74 17.28 -11.60
N VAL A 406 -13.90 18.35 -10.85
CA VAL A 406 -14.37 19.65 -11.35
C VAL A 406 -13.17 20.55 -11.53
N GLU A 407 -13.06 21.20 -12.68
CA GLU A 407 -12.08 22.25 -12.94
C GLU A 407 -12.77 23.50 -13.46
N VAL A 408 -12.52 24.63 -12.79
CA VAL A 408 -13.00 25.94 -13.22
C VAL A 408 -11.81 26.87 -13.33
N ARG A 409 -11.53 27.34 -14.55
CA ARG A 409 -10.44 28.30 -14.78
C ARG A 409 -10.99 29.71 -14.71
N ALA A 410 -10.61 30.46 -13.69
CA ALA A 410 -11.19 31.77 -13.40
C ALA A 410 -10.17 32.80 -12.90
N LYS A 411 -10.51 34.07 -13.08
CA LYS A 411 -9.86 35.25 -12.51
C LYS A 411 -10.89 35.99 -11.67
N LEU A 412 -10.53 36.32 -10.44
CA LEU A 412 -11.45 36.79 -9.40
C LEU A 412 -11.58 38.32 -9.37
N PRO A 413 -12.71 38.85 -8.86
CA PRO A 413 -12.89 40.28 -8.69
C PRO A 413 -11.96 40.89 -7.63
N ILE A 414 -11.86 42.22 -7.66
CA ILE A 414 -11.22 43.06 -6.65
C ILE A 414 -12.27 43.92 -5.93
N GLY A 415 -11.86 44.45 -4.78
CA GLY A 415 -12.60 45.47 -4.04
C GLY A 415 -13.21 44.92 -2.75
N GLY A 416 -13.06 45.68 -1.66
CA GLY A 416 -13.61 45.29 -0.37
C GLY A 416 -15.10 45.00 -0.47
N GLY A 417 -15.52 43.85 0.07
CA GLY A 417 -16.91 43.39 0.07
C GLY A 417 -17.34 42.52 -1.10
N THR A 418 -16.52 42.28 -2.13
CA THR A 418 -16.84 41.25 -3.13
C THR A 418 -16.64 39.86 -2.53
N TRP A 419 -17.55 38.94 -2.83
CA TRP A 419 -17.47 37.53 -2.42
C TRP A 419 -17.80 36.61 -3.62
N PRO A 420 -16.83 36.37 -4.52
CA PRO A 420 -16.95 35.35 -5.56
C PRO A 420 -16.96 33.93 -4.97
N ALA A 421 -17.77 33.06 -5.55
CA ALA A 421 -17.83 31.65 -5.17
C ALA A 421 -17.98 30.73 -6.40
N ILE A 422 -17.25 29.63 -6.37
CA ILE A 422 -17.41 28.44 -7.23
C ILE A 422 -17.67 27.28 -6.29
N TRP A 423 -18.89 26.76 -6.32
CA TRP A 423 -19.36 25.85 -5.30
C TRP A 423 -20.42 24.91 -5.84
N MET A 424 -20.79 23.93 -5.03
CA MET A 424 -21.74 22.89 -5.37
C MET A 424 -22.69 22.63 -4.21
N LEU A 425 -23.95 22.35 -4.53
CA LEU A 425 -24.98 22.02 -3.54
C LEU A 425 -25.63 20.68 -3.88
N GLY A 426 -25.95 19.89 -2.86
CA GLY A 426 -26.65 18.62 -3.07
C GLY A 426 -28.00 18.83 -3.79
N ALA A 427 -28.20 18.13 -4.90
CA ALA A 427 -29.37 18.27 -5.77
C ALA A 427 -30.69 17.94 -5.07
N ASN A 428 -30.64 17.24 -3.93
CA ASN A 428 -31.80 16.90 -3.13
C ASN A 428 -32.18 17.95 -2.07
N TYR A 429 -31.62 19.17 -2.09
CA TYR A 429 -31.84 20.22 -1.09
C TYR A 429 -33.32 20.55 -0.80
N ALA A 430 -34.20 20.44 -1.80
CA ALA A 430 -35.63 20.68 -1.63
C ALA A 430 -36.32 19.70 -0.65
N THR A 431 -35.78 18.48 -0.53
CA THR A 431 -36.28 17.43 0.39
C THR A 431 -35.35 17.18 1.57
N ASN A 432 -34.11 17.69 1.49
CA ASN A 432 -33.06 17.50 2.48
C ASN A 432 -32.38 18.84 2.72
N ALA A 433 -33.04 19.72 3.48
CA ALA A 433 -32.64 21.11 3.63
C ALA A 433 -31.20 21.27 4.11
N TRP A 434 -30.57 22.38 3.71
CA TRP A 434 -29.22 22.74 4.17
C TRP A 434 -29.13 22.77 5.71
N PRO A 435 -28.06 22.24 6.32
CA PRO A 435 -26.82 21.73 5.70
C PRO A 435 -26.88 20.23 5.34
N ALA A 436 -28.04 19.57 5.47
CA ALA A 436 -28.13 18.12 5.30
C ALA A 436 -27.99 17.64 3.85
N CYS A 437 -28.28 18.48 2.85
CA CYS A 437 -27.95 18.20 1.44
C CYS A 437 -26.45 18.19 1.16
N GLY A 438 -25.64 18.82 2.01
CA GLY A 438 -24.21 19.02 1.77
C GLY A 438 -23.93 20.15 0.78
N GLU A 439 -22.78 20.78 0.96
CA GLU A 439 -22.24 21.86 0.15
C GLU A 439 -20.72 21.69 0.05
N ILE A 440 -20.18 21.86 -1.16
CA ILE A 440 -18.74 21.82 -1.46
C ILE A 440 -18.35 23.14 -2.10
N ASP A 441 -17.66 23.98 -1.35
CA ASP A 441 -17.12 25.24 -1.81
C ASP A 441 -15.72 25.01 -2.36
N ILE A 442 -15.61 24.87 -3.69
CA ILE A 442 -14.35 24.64 -4.39
C ILE A 442 -13.45 25.87 -4.29
N MET A 443 -14.06 27.06 -4.35
CA MET A 443 -13.38 28.34 -4.18
C MET A 443 -14.36 29.34 -3.60
N GLU A 444 -14.01 29.90 -2.44
CA GLU A 444 -14.51 31.18 -1.99
C GLU A 444 -13.34 32.14 -1.79
N HIS A 445 -13.60 33.41 -2.04
CA HIS A 445 -12.66 34.50 -1.82
C HIS A 445 -13.42 35.73 -1.32
N VAL A 446 -12.76 36.55 -0.51
CA VAL A 446 -13.31 37.83 -0.06
C VAL A 446 -12.37 38.96 -0.45
N GLY A 447 -12.90 40.02 -1.07
CA GLY A 447 -12.11 41.15 -1.55
C GLY A 447 -11.39 41.93 -0.43
N ASN A 448 -11.86 41.81 0.81
CA ASN A 448 -11.20 42.36 2.01
C ASN A 448 -9.93 41.58 2.41
N SER A 449 -9.73 40.37 1.88
CA SER A 449 -8.55 39.53 2.06
C SER A 449 -8.09 39.02 0.70
N GLN A 450 -7.66 39.95 -0.18
CA GLN A 450 -7.18 39.63 -1.52
C GLN A 450 -6.16 38.46 -1.46
N ASN A 451 -6.24 37.54 -2.42
CA ASN A 451 -5.38 36.35 -2.55
C ASN A 451 -5.64 35.21 -1.54
N LEU A 452 -6.42 35.40 -0.47
CA LEU A 452 -6.75 34.31 0.43
C LEU A 452 -7.94 33.50 -0.12
N ILE A 453 -7.66 32.28 -0.56
CA ILE A 453 -8.68 31.36 -1.09
C ILE A 453 -9.11 30.39 0.02
N HIS A 454 -10.41 30.15 0.10
CA HIS A 454 -11.02 29.19 1.00
C HIS A 454 -11.62 28.03 0.19
N GLY A 455 -11.38 26.80 0.68
CA GLY A 455 -12.11 25.62 0.25
C GLY A 455 -12.84 25.04 1.45
N THR A 456 -14.15 24.89 1.35
CA THR A 456 -15.02 24.65 2.51
C THR A 456 -16.03 23.55 2.22
N LEU A 457 -16.34 22.73 3.23
CA LEU A 457 -17.40 21.74 3.17
C LEU A 457 -18.40 22.01 4.29
N HIS A 458 -19.69 22.14 3.93
CA HIS A 458 -20.78 22.27 4.88
C HIS A 458 -21.63 21.00 4.90
N TYR A 459 -21.88 20.48 6.10
CA TYR A 459 -22.68 19.28 6.35
C TYR A 459 -23.18 19.28 7.82
N PRO A 460 -24.09 18.37 8.21
CA PRO A 460 -24.59 18.32 9.58
C PRO A 460 -23.45 18.24 10.62
N GLY A 461 -23.49 19.13 11.60
CA GLY A 461 -22.44 19.27 12.63
C GLY A 461 -21.23 20.11 12.23
N ARG A 462 -21.03 20.41 10.94
CA ARG A 462 -19.94 21.23 10.39
C ARG A 462 -20.47 22.19 9.32
N SER A 463 -21.07 23.30 9.72
CA SER A 463 -21.65 24.29 8.81
C SER A 463 -21.63 25.70 9.39
N GLY A 464 -21.91 26.70 8.55
CA GLY A 464 -21.82 28.12 8.92
C GLY A 464 -20.40 28.46 9.41
N GLY A 465 -20.30 29.22 10.51
CA GLY A 465 -19.00 29.57 11.11
C GLY A 465 -18.21 28.37 11.69
N ASN A 466 -18.78 27.16 11.71
CA ASN A 466 -18.12 25.91 12.16
C ASN A 466 -17.92 24.92 11.00
N ALA A 467 -17.93 25.39 9.75
CA ALA A 467 -17.69 24.55 8.59
C ALA A 467 -16.29 23.92 8.59
N ASN A 468 -16.12 22.84 7.84
CA ASN A 468 -14.81 22.23 7.65
C ASN A 468 -14.08 22.96 6.53
N THR A 469 -13.12 23.82 6.88
CA THR A 469 -12.49 24.75 5.95
C THR A 469 -10.97 24.60 5.93
N GLY A 470 -10.39 24.73 4.75
CA GLY A 470 -8.97 24.95 4.52
C GLY A 470 -8.78 26.26 3.76
N SER A 471 -7.66 26.93 3.97
CA SER A 471 -7.36 28.17 3.24
C SER A 471 -5.90 28.26 2.87
N LYS A 472 -5.63 28.97 1.79
CA LYS A 472 -4.26 29.22 1.32
C LYS A 472 -4.20 30.56 0.59
N THR A 473 -3.10 31.28 0.79
CA THR A 473 -2.81 32.47 0.00
C THR A 473 -2.28 32.06 -1.37
N ILE A 474 -2.97 32.46 -2.44
CA ILE A 474 -2.58 32.26 -3.83
C ILE A 474 -2.39 33.64 -4.46
N PRO A 475 -1.17 34.01 -4.89
CA PRO A 475 -0.93 35.33 -5.45
C PRO A 475 -1.73 35.54 -6.76
N ASN A 476 -1.92 36.81 -7.13
CA ASN A 476 -2.41 37.21 -8.45
C ASN A 476 -3.82 36.74 -8.84
N VAL A 477 -4.66 36.27 -7.89
CA VAL A 477 -5.98 35.68 -8.22
C VAL A 477 -6.92 36.62 -8.97
N SER A 478 -6.68 37.94 -8.94
CA SER A 478 -7.46 38.94 -9.66
C SER A 478 -6.81 39.49 -10.92
N THR A 479 -5.54 39.16 -11.16
CA THR A 479 -4.78 39.61 -12.34
C THR A 479 -4.47 38.47 -13.30
N GLU A 480 -4.49 37.22 -12.84
CA GLU A 480 -4.20 36.02 -13.59
C GLU A 480 -5.33 34.99 -13.45
N PHE A 481 -5.49 34.14 -14.46
CA PHE A 481 -6.41 33.00 -14.38
C PHE A 481 -5.74 31.86 -13.63
N HIS A 482 -6.46 31.29 -12.67
CA HIS A 482 -6.09 30.08 -11.94
C HIS A 482 -7.12 28.97 -12.18
N VAL A 483 -6.71 27.71 -12.01
CA VAL A 483 -7.61 26.55 -12.07
C VAL A 483 -8.04 26.19 -10.65
N TYR A 484 -9.29 26.44 -10.32
CA TYR A 484 -9.92 25.99 -9.08
C TYR A 484 -10.49 24.60 -9.30
N LYS A 485 -10.04 23.63 -8.51
CA LYS A 485 -10.29 22.21 -8.77
C LYS A 485 -10.75 21.46 -7.54
N ALA A 486 -11.77 20.63 -7.70
CA ALA A 486 -12.15 19.63 -6.71
C ALA A 486 -11.99 18.23 -7.29
N ILE A 487 -11.29 17.35 -6.59
CA ILE A 487 -11.30 15.90 -6.81
C ILE A 487 -12.20 15.30 -5.74
N TRP A 488 -13.39 14.89 -6.15
CA TRP A 488 -14.43 14.36 -5.28
C TRP A 488 -14.65 12.89 -5.57
N SER A 489 -14.39 12.04 -4.58
CA SER A 489 -14.48 10.59 -4.67
C SER A 489 -15.21 10.00 -3.47
N PRO A 490 -15.57 8.70 -3.50
CA PRO A 490 -16.10 8.02 -2.31
C PRO A 490 -15.15 8.07 -1.10
N ALA A 491 -13.84 8.24 -1.32
CA ALA A 491 -12.83 8.20 -0.25
C ALA A 491 -12.45 9.59 0.29
N SER A 492 -12.57 10.64 -0.52
CA SER A 492 -12.23 12.01 -0.10
C SER A 492 -12.76 13.08 -1.04
N VAL A 493 -12.90 14.30 -0.52
CA VAL A 493 -13.02 15.55 -1.27
C VAL A 493 -11.72 16.33 -1.09
N LYS A 494 -11.02 16.60 -2.19
CA LYS A 494 -9.76 17.35 -2.20
C LYS A 494 -9.89 18.58 -3.08
N ILE A 495 -9.55 19.74 -2.54
CA ILE A 495 -9.68 21.04 -3.19
C ILE A 495 -8.29 21.59 -3.47
N TYR A 496 -8.08 22.07 -4.69
CA TYR A 496 -6.82 22.60 -5.20
C TYR A 496 -7.02 23.95 -5.87
N VAL A 497 -5.95 24.75 -5.85
CA VAL A 497 -5.77 25.85 -6.79
C VAL A 497 -4.51 25.54 -7.60
N ASP A 498 -4.67 25.43 -8.92
CA ASP A 498 -3.66 24.91 -9.84
C ASP A 498 -3.16 23.51 -9.40
N THR A 499 -1.92 23.44 -8.91
CA THR A 499 -1.28 22.24 -8.36
C THR A 499 -1.31 22.19 -6.84
N GLU A 500 -1.68 23.27 -6.17
CA GLU A 500 -1.60 23.42 -4.72
C GLU A 500 -2.85 22.88 -4.03
N LEU A 501 -2.70 21.83 -3.21
CA LEU A 501 -3.76 21.35 -2.33
C LEU A 501 -4.05 22.40 -1.25
N ILE A 502 -5.29 22.87 -1.16
CA ILE A 502 -5.74 23.83 -0.14
C ILE A 502 -6.56 23.16 0.97
N HIS A 503 -7.28 22.08 0.65
CA HIS A 503 -8.10 21.37 1.62
C HIS A 503 -8.33 19.91 1.23
N SER A 504 -8.42 19.01 2.22
CA SER A 504 -8.69 17.59 2.02
C SER A 504 -9.53 17.05 3.16
N VAL A 505 -10.68 16.48 2.85
CA VAL A 505 -11.61 15.88 3.82
C VAL A 505 -11.82 14.41 3.46
N PRO A 506 -11.57 13.46 4.38
CA PRO A 506 -11.99 12.07 4.21
C PRO A 506 -13.49 11.99 3.97
N ASN A 507 -13.90 11.21 2.98
CA ASN A 507 -15.30 10.96 2.68
C ASN A 507 -15.67 9.53 3.06
N ASP A 508 -16.88 9.35 3.57
CA ASP A 508 -17.46 8.06 3.89
C ASP A 508 -18.98 8.12 3.72
N ALA A 509 -19.65 6.98 3.86
CA ALA A 509 -21.09 6.85 3.62
C ALA A 509 -21.98 7.66 4.59
N THR A 510 -21.44 8.19 5.69
CA THR A 510 -22.18 9.01 6.67
C THR A 510 -22.29 10.47 6.26
N LEU A 511 -21.43 10.93 5.33
CA LEU A 511 -21.43 12.30 4.84
C LEU A 511 -22.38 12.47 3.64
N PRO A 512 -22.90 13.69 3.40
CA PRO A 512 -23.82 13.93 2.29
C PRO A 512 -23.15 13.91 0.91
N PHE A 513 -21.82 13.84 0.84
CA PHE A 513 -21.00 13.88 -0.39
C PHE A 513 -20.97 12.54 -1.14
N ASN A 514 -22.11 11.84 -1.17
CA ASN A 514 -22.31 10.55 -1.84
C ASN A 514 -23.61 10.54 -2.66
N LYS A 515 -24.08 11.72 -3.06
CA LYS A 515 -25.32 11.98 -3.81
C LYS A 515 -25.02 12.97 -4.93
N ASP A 516 -25.98 13.19 -5.83
CA ASP A 516 -25.81 14.15 -6.92
C ASP A 516 -25.74 15.59 -6.40
N PHE A 517 -24.82 16.36 -6.96
CA PHE A 517 -24.63 17.79 -6.72
C PHE A 517 -24.72 18.55 -8.06
N PHE A 518 -25.12 19.82 -7.98
CA PHE A 518 -25.06 20.76 -9.11
C PHE A 518 -24.11 21.92 -8.80
N LEU A 519 -23.57 22.56 -9.85
CA LEU A 519 -22.63 23.67 -9.76
C LEU A 519 -23.34 25.01 -9.60
N ILE A 520 -22.71 25.92 -8.86
CA ILE A 520 -23.16 27.29 -8.63
C ILE A 520 -21.97 28.25 -8.83
N LEU A 521 -22.22 29.33 -9.57
CA LEU A 521 -21.24 30.39 -9.85
C LEU A 521 -21.88 31.74 -9.51
N ASN A 522 -21.28 32.52 -8.61
CA ASN A 522 -21.80 33.85 -8.27
C ASN A 522 -20.72 34.80 -7.76
N VAL A 523 -21.08 36.09 -7.70
CA VAL A 523 -20.35 37.11 -6.94
C VAL A 523 -21.32 37.81 -6.00
N ALA A 524 -21.28 37.47 -4.71
CA ALA A 524 -22.05 38.15 -3.67
C ALA A 524 -21.40 39.50 -3.29
N MET A 525 -22.18 40.37 -2.65
CA MET A 525 -21.74 41.67 -2.14
C MET A 525 -22.04 41.80 -0.65
N GLY A 526 -20.99 42.05 0.14
CA GLY A 526 -21.04 42.17 1.58
C GLY A 526 -21.45 40.88 2.26
N GLY A 527 -22.46 40.94 3.13
CA GLY A 527 -22.91 39.79 3.89
C GLY A 527 -21.99 39.42 5.06
N THR A 528 -22.30 38.30 5.69
CA THR A 528 -21.62 37.79 6.89
C THR A 528 -20.14 37.46 6.63
N PHE A 529 -19.81 36.96 5.43
CA PHE A 529 -18.44 36.60 5.06
C PHE A 529 -17.74 37.68 4.23
N GLY A 530 -18.39 38.20 3.18
CA GLY A 530 -17.81 39.26 2.34
C GLY A 530 -17.51 40.56 3.10
N GLY A 531 -18.29 40.85 4.16
CA GLY A 531 -17.99 41.91 5.12
C GLY A 531 -18.29 43.33 4.60
N ALA A 532 -17.50 44.31 5.06
CA ALA A 532 -17.69 45.71 4.68
C ALA A 532 -17.44 45.92 3.18
N ILE A 533 -18.38 46.58 2.50
CA ILE A 533 -18.24 46.96 1.09
C ILE A 533 -17.50 48.30 1.02
N ASP A 534 -16.45 48.35 0.21
CA ASP A 534 -15.70 49.58 -0.03
C ASP A 534 -16.64 50.67 -0.60
N SER A 535 -16.66 51.83 0.04
CA SER A 535 -17.44 52.98 -0.40
C SER A 535 -17.13 53.42 -1.82
N ALA A 536 -15.90 53.21 -2.28
CA ALA A 536 -15.41 53.53 -3.63
C ALA A 536 -15.69 52.42 -4.65
N PHE A 537 -16.23 51.27 -4.23
CA PHE A 537 -16.59 50.19 -5.15
C PHE A 537 -17.57 50.70 -6.22
N SER A 538 -17.29 50.39 -7.48
CA SER A 538 -18.13 50.72 -8.63
C SER A 538 -18.59 49.45 -9.33
N GLN A 539 -17.65 48.67 -9.86
CA GLN A 539 -17.90 47.34 -10.39
C GLN A 539 -16.63 46.48 -10.39
N SER A 540 -16.79 45.17 -10.31
CA SER A 540 -15.72 44.20 -10.57
C SER A 540 -16.32 42.89 -11.06
N ALA A 541 -15.57 42.15 -11.87
CA ALA A 541 -16.04 40.90 -12.46
C ALA A 541 -15.22 39.69 -11.99
N MET A 542 -15.91 38.55 -11.85
CA MET A 542 -15.30 37.23 -11.96
C MET A 542 -15.35 36.82 -13.42
N GLU A 543 -14.18 36.52 -14.00
CA GLU A 543 -14.05 36.05 -15.39
C GLU A 543 -13.75 34.55 -15.36
N ILE A 544 -14.49 33.75 -16.11
CA ILE A 544 -14.34 32.30 -16.18
C ILE A 544 -14.12 31.89 -17.62
N ASP A 545 -12.99 31.23 -17.88
CA ASP A 545 -12.58 30.71 -19.18
C ASP A 545 -13.32 29.41 -19.50
N TYR A 546 -13.36 28.47 -18.54
CA TYR A 546 -14.13 27.24 -18.70
C TYR A 546 -14.61 26.66 -17.37
N VAL A 547 -15.61 25.79 -17.47
CA VAL A 547 -16.00 24.81 -16.46
C VAL A 547 -15.93 23.43 -17.09
N ARG A 548 -15.25 22.48 -16.46
CA ARG A 548 -15.13 21.09 -16.93
C ARG A 548 -15.35 20.11 -15.79
N VAL A 549 -16.06 19.03 -16.09
CA VAL A 549 -16.32 17.93 -15.16
C VAL A 549 -15.88 16.61 -15.79
N TYR A 550 -15.06 15.86 -15.05
CA TYR A 550 -14.51 14.57 -15.45
C TYR A 550 -14.97 13.47 -14.50
N GLN A 551 -15.15 12.24 -15.00
CA GLN A 551 -15.43 11.04 -14.21
C GLN A 551 -14.54 9.85 -14.60
#